data_AF-A0A7C2ZX24-F1
#
_entry.id   AF-A0A7C2ZX24-F1
#
_cell.length_a   1.000
_cell.length_b   1.000
_cell.length_c   1.000
_cell.angle_alpha   90.00
_cell.angle_beta   90.00
_cell.angle_gamma   90.00
#
_symmetry.space_group_name_H-M   'P 1'
#
loop_
_entity.id
_entity.type
_entity.pdbx_description
1 polymer ?
#
loop_
_entity_poly.entity_id
_entity_poly.type
_entity_poly.pdbx_seq_one_letter_code
_entity_poly.pdbx_strand_id
1 'polypeptide(L)' 'MAVMDTAWHQTIRPPQYIYALPYEWYDRCRVRRYGFHGTSLLYMAKRAAVLLGRDPFDVNVISLHVGNGA' A
#
# COMPACT_ATOMS: atom_id res chain seq x y z
N MET A 1 -15.38 -3.86 -14.99
CA MET A 1 -14.57 -2.92 -14.17
C MET A 1 -13.93 -3.74 -13.06
N ALA A 2 -12.63 -3.55 -12.79
CA ALA A 2 -11.91 -4.28 -11.75
C ALA A 2 -11.29 -3.29 -10.75
N VAL A 3 -11.37 -3.60 -9.46
CA VAL A 3 -10.70 -2.88 -8.38
C VAL A 3 -9.59 -3.76 -7.87
N MET A 4 -8.34 -3.33 -8.04
CA MET A 4 -7.16 -4.12 -7.67
C MET A 4 -6.69 -3.72 -6.28
N ASP A 5 -6.59 -4.68 -5.35
CA ASP A 5 -6.12 -4.42 -3.99
C ASP A 5 -4.66 -3.94 -3.92
N THR A 6 -3.89 -4.16 -4.99
CA THR A 6 -2.50 -3.72 -5.13
C THR A 6 -2.38 -2.26 -5.60
N ALA A 7 -3.48 -1.63 -6.04
CA ALA A 7 -3.44 -0.32 -6.70
C ALA A 7 -2.95 0.80 -5.79
N TRP A 8 -3.39 0.83 -4.53
CA TRP A 8 -3.00 1.87 -3.57
C TRP A 8 -1.50 1.82 -3.23
N HIS A 9 -0.94 0.62 -3.18
CA HIS A 9 0.47 0.36 -2.87
C HIS A 9 1.43 0.70 -4.02
N GLN A 10 0.93 1.10 -5.20
CA GLN A 10 1.80 1.54 -6.31
C GLN A 10 2.55 2.85 -6.02
N THR A 11 2.22 3.54 -4.93
CA THR A 11 2.93 4.73 -4.42
C THR A 11 4.23 4.39 -3.68
N ILE A 12 4.48 3.13 -3.35
CA ILE A 12 5.71 2.68 -2.68
C ILE A 12 6.90 2.97 -3.61
N ARG A 13 7.97 3.59 -3.06
CA ARG A 13 9.18 3.93 -3.81
C ARG A 13 10.05 2.69 -4.09
N PRO A 14 10.91 2.70 -5.12
CA PRO A 14 11.71 1.53 -5.53
C PRO A 14 12.52 0.85 -4.43
N PRO A 15 13.26 1.57 -3.58
CA PRO A 15 14.03 0.94 -2.50
C PRO A 15 13.17 0.15 -1.49
N GLN A 16 11.86 0.44 -1.40
CA GLN A 16 10.95 -0.18 -0.43
C GLN A 16 10.18 -1.38 -1.00
N TYR A 17 10.02 -1.48 -2.33
CA TYR A 17 9.36 -2.64 -2.95
C TYR A 17 10.32 -3.65 -3.57
N ILE A 18 11.57 -3.26 -3.83
CA ILE A 18 12.61 -4.16 -4.32
C ILE A 18 13.13 -5.00 -3.14
N TYR A 19 13.18 -6.31 -3.33
CA TYR A 19 13.76 -7.22 -2.33
C TYR A 19 15.28 -7.30 -2.46
N ALA A 20 15.97 -7.63 -1.36
CA ALA A 20 17.40 -7.93 -1.34
C ALA A 20 17.69 -9.34 -1.92
N LEU A 21 17.29 -9.53 -3.17
CA LEU A 21 17.42 -10.74 -3.99
C LEU A 21 18.13 -10.35 -5.31
N PRO A 22 18.55 -11.32 -6.15
CA PRO A 22 19.10 -11.02 -7.47
C PRO A 22 18.20 -10.06 -8.26
N TYR A 23 18.75 -8.94 -8.72
CA TYR A 23 17.97 -7.86 -9.33
C TYR A 23 17.28 -8.33 -10.63
N GLU A 24 17.84 -9.34 -11.30
CA GLU A 24 17.29 -9.96 -12.50
C GLU A 24 15.88 -10.53 -12.25
N TRP A 25 15.55 -10.90 -11.02
CA TRP A 25 14.20 -11.40 -10.68
C TRP A 25 13.16 -10.29 -10.73
N TYR A 26 13.52 -9.09 -10.27
CA TYR A 26 12.68 -7.92 -10.44
C TYR A 26 12.61 -7.51 -11.92
N ASP A 27 13.75 -7.51 -12.60
CA ASP A 27 13.81 -7.03 -13.98
C ASP A 27 13.03 -7.93 -14.95
N ARG A 28 13.25 -9.24 -14.89
CA ARG A 28 12.66 -10.21 -15.83
C ARG A 28 11.27 -10.67 -15.40
N CYS A 29 11.04 -10.82 -14.10
CA CYS A 29 9.84 -11.47 -13.58
C CYS A 29 8.97 -10.53 -12.73
N ARG A 30 9.39 -9.28 -12.50
CA ARG A 30 8.68 -8.31 -11.65
C ARG A 30 8.43 -8.85 -10.24
N VAL A 31 9.38 -9.62 -9.70
CA VAL A 31 9.37 -10.02 -8.29
C VAL A 31 9.59 -8.77 -7.43
N ARG A 32 8.55 -8.37 -6.69
CA ARG A 32 8.55 -7.17 -5.83
C ARG A 32 7.45 -7.26 -4.78
N ARG A 33 7.51 -6.39 -3.78
CA ARG A 33 6.37 -6.13 -2.90
C ARG A 33 5.27 -5.39 -3.68
N TYR A 34 4.12 -6.05 -3.84
CA TYR A 34 2.93 -5.41 -4.41
C TYR A 34 2.02 -4.82 -3.35
N GLY A 35 1.91 -5.47 -2.18
CA GLY A 35 0.97 -5.09 -1.12
C GLY A 35 -0.48 -5.48 -1.44
N PHE A 36 -1.27 -5.75 -0.41
CA PHE A 36 -2.69 -6.14 -0.52
C PHE A 36 -3.54 -5.36 0.50
N HIS A 37 -4.86 -5.58 0.50
CA HIS A 37 -5.81 -4.83 1.32
C HIS A 37 -5.83 -3.31 1.02
N GLY A 38 -5.35 -2.90 -0.16
CA GLY A 38 -5.20 -1.48 -0.51
C GLY A 38 -6.51 -0.71 -0.50
N THR A 39 -7.63 -1.36 -0.86
CA THR A 39 -8.97 -0.75 -0.77
C THR A 39 -9.35 -0.39 0.67
N SER A 40 -9.13 -1.33 1.60
CA SER A 40 -9.40 -1.13 3.04
C SER A 40 -8.50 -0.05 3.63
N LEU A 41 -7.20 -0.12 3.33
CA LEU A 41 -6.24 0.82 3.88
C LEU A 41 -6.41 2.24 3.33
N LEU A 42 -6.76 2.40 2.04
CA LEU A 42 -7.14 3.69 1.45
C LEU A 42 -8.35 4.30 2.16
N TYR A 43 -9.37 3.49 2.44
CA TYR A 43 -10.55 3.93 3.18
C TYR A 43 -10.17 4.38 4.60
N MET A 44 -9.38 3.58 5.32
CA MET A 44 -8.93 3.91 6.68
C MET A 44 -8.13 5.21 6.73
N ALA A 45 -7.18 5.41 5.80
CA ALA A 45 -6.37 6.62 5.75
C ALA A 45 -7.24 7.88 5.55
N LYS A 46 -8.18 7.84 4.60
CA LYS A 46 -9.14 8.93 4.37
C LYS A 46 -10.06 9.15 5.56
N ARG A 47 -10.55 8.07 6.18
CA ARG A 47 -11.46 8.16 7.33
C ARG A 47 -10.76 8.74 8.55
N ALA A 48 -9.50 8.38 8.79
CA ALA A 48 -8.68 8.93 9.85
C ALA A 48 -8.50 10.45 9.69
N ALA A 49 -8.22 10.94 8.48
CA ALA A 49 -8.12 12.37 8.21
C ALA A 49 -9.41 13.14 8.56
N VAL A 50 -10.58 12.59 8.19
CA VAL A 50 -11.89 13.16 8.55
C VAL A 50 -12.08 13.20 10.07
N LEU A 51 -11.74 12.12 10.78
CA LEU A 51 -11.87 12.06 12.25
C LEU A 51 -10.94 13.04 12.97
N LEU A 52 -9.77 13.33 12.38
CA LEU A 52 -8.81 14.29 12.90
C LEU A 52 -9.14 15.74 12.50
N GLY A 53 -10.12 15.97 11.62
CA GLY A 53 -10.45 17.29 11.09
C GLY A 53 -9.30 17.93 10.28
N ARG A 54 -8.52 17.11 9.58
CA ARG A 54 -7.33 17.55 8.81
C ARG A 54 -7.43 17.16 7.34
N ASP A 55 -6.69 17.86 6.49
CA ASP A 55 -6.50 17.45 5.10
C ASP A 55 -5.83 16.07 5.02
N PRO A 56 -6.30 15.14 4.18
CA PRO A 56 -5.72 13.79 4.09
C PRO A 56 -4.27 13.74 3.61
N PHE A 57 -3.76 14.77 2.93
CA PHE A 57 -2.36 14.86 2.52
C PHE A 57 -1.44 15.41 3.64
N ASP A 58 -2.02 15.97 4.72
CA ASP A 58 -1.29 16.46 5.90
C ASP A 58 -1.31 15.48 7.08
N VAL A 59 -1.78 14.24 6.86
CA VAL A 59 -1.99 13.23 7.90
C VAL A 59 -1.06 12.04 7.68
N ASN A 60 -0.25 11.73 8.70
CA ASN A 60 0.54 10.50 8.77
C ASN A 60 -0.15 9.49 9.68
N VAL A 61 -0.47 8.31 9.15
CA VAL A 61 -1.14 7.23 9.90
C VAL A 61 -0.45 5.90 9.67
N ILE A 62 -0.38 5.09 10.72
CA ILE A 62 -0.06 3.66 10.63
C ILE A 62 -1.38 2.91 10.75
N SER A 63 -1.77 2.20 9.70
CA SER A 63 -3.02 1.44 9.64
C SER A 63 -2.75 -0.05 9.86
N LEU A 64 -3.55 -0.69 10.71
CA LEU A 64 -3.49 -2.12 10.96
C LEU A 64 -4.80 -2.75 10.46
N HIS A 65 -4.75 -3.46 9.34
CA HIS A 65 -5.86 -4.29 8.89
C HIS A 65 -5.73 -5.65 9.59
N VAL A 66 -6.61 -5.95 10.54
CA VAL A 66 -6.61 -7.22 11.28
C VAL A 66 -7.90 -7.97 10.94
N GLY A 67 -7.76 -9.07 10.22
CA GLY A 67 -8.86 -9.84 9.64
C GLY A 67 -8.33 -11.04 8.86
N ASN A 68 -9.05 -11.49 7.84
CA ASN A 68 -8.58 -12.59 7.01
C ASN A 68 -7.33 -12.19 6.20
N GLY A 69 -6.24 -12.96 6.31
CA GLY A 69 -4.98 -12.71 5.59
C GLY A 69 -4.19 -11.50 6.11
N ALA A 70 -4.13 -11.32 7.44
CA ALA A 70 -3.34 -10.33 8.17
C ALA A 70 -2.26 -10.99 9.03
#